data_AF-A0A831V775-F1
#
_entry.id   AF-A0A831V775-F1
#
_cell.length_a   1.000
_cell.length_b   1.000
_cell.length_c   1.000
_cell.angle_alpha   90.00
_cell.angle_beta   90.00
_cell.angle_gamma   90.00
#
_symmetry.space_group_name_H-M   'P 1'
#
loop_
_entity.id
_entity.type
_entity.pdbx_description
1 polymer ?
#
loop_
_entity_poly.entity_id
_entity_poly.type
_entity_poly.pdbx_seq_one_letter_code
_entity_poly.pdbx_strand_id
1 'polypeptide(L)'
;MPVVVGLAESQRIRIQIVKDLPQFMGLGPYKAGTAVQLPVYTALRLVEIGAAKIDESSLLRPQEVAGLKFVEEREQLPAKLPEDFYARLRATVAQLKKDGDSKALSALISAARDLLIRRVEKMARLLAASPELIDDEDFQGRLAPEERALAAALHGEVKALLGEILSP
;
A
#
# COMPACT_ATOMS: atom_id res chain seq x y z
N MET A 1 -24.43 5.63 -1.11
CA MET A 1 -23.52 5.06 -0.09
C MET A 1 -22.21 5.83 -0.15
N PRO A 2 -21.66 6.32 0.97
CA PRO A 2 -20.30 6.82 0.97
C PRO A 2 -19.38 5.67 0.59
N VAL A 3 -18.52 5.88 -0.41
CA VAL A 3 -17.49 4.90 -0.75
C VAL A 3 -16.53 4.90 0.44
N VAL A 4 -16.53 3.84 1.25
CA VAL A 4 -15.51 3.63 2.26
C VAL A 4 -14.27 3.20 1.50
N VAL A 5 -13.49 4.21 1.13
CA VAL A 5 -12.22 4.06 0.41
C VAL A 5 -11.20 3.56 1.43
N GLY A 6 -10.53 2.43 1.16
CA GLY A 6 -9.49 1.90 2.06
C GLY A 6 -8.34 2.91 2.23
N LEU A 7 -7.54 2.80 3.31
CA LEU A 7 -6.43 3.74 3.56
C LEU A 7 -5.48 3.87 2.34
N ALA A 8 -5.16 2.76 1.67
CA ALA A 8 -4.32 2.73 0.47
C ALA A 8 -4.92 3.48 -0.72
N GLU A 9 -6.24 3.56 -0.75
CA GLU A 9 -6.99 4.16 -1.83
C GLU A 9 -7.12 5.68 -1.66
N SER A 10 -6.89 6.18 -0.45
CA SER A 10 -6.81 7.61 -0.10
C SER A 10 -5.42 8.22 -0.38
N GLN A 11 -4.38 7.37 -0.37
CA GLN A 11 -3.02 7.77 -0.72
C GLN A 11 -2.95 8.28 -2.16
N ARG A 12 -2.09 9.27 -2.40
CA ARG A 12 -2.05 9.99 -3.68
C ARG A 12 -0.97 9.45 -4.59
N ILE A 13 -1.30 9.24 -5.86
CA ILE A 13 -0.35 8.95 -6.93
C ILE A 13 -0.38 10.03 -7.99
N ARG A 14 0.71 10.17 -8.72
CA ARG A 14 0.84 11.09 -9.84
C ARG A 14 0.28 10.46 -11.11
N ILE A 15 -0.54 11.23 -11.82
CA ILE A 15 -1.07 10.87 -13.13
C ILE A 15 -0.91 12.04 -14.10
N GLN A 16 -0.89 11.74 -15.39
CA GLN A 16 -0.95 12.72 -16.46
C GLN A 16 -2.33 12.72 -17.09
N ILE A 17 -2.97 13.89 -17.14
CA ILE A 17 -4.28 14.09 -17.75
C ILE A 17 -4.15 14.07 -19.28
N VAL A 18 -5.00 13.30 -19.95
CA VAL A 18 -4.91 13.08 -21.42
C VAL A 18 -5.96 13.90 -22.18
N LYS A 19 -7.08 14.24 -21.53
CA LYS A 19 -8.17 15.04 -22.10
C LYS A 19 -8.60 16.11 -21.11
N ASP A 20 -9.06 17.25 -21.60
CA ASP A 20 -9.61 18.31 -20.75
C ASP A 20 -10.77 17.75 -19.92
N LEU A 21 -10.69 17.95 -18.60
CA LEU A 21 -11.71 17.53 -17.65
C LEU A 21 -12.35 18.75 -17.00
N PRO A 22 -13.69 18.85 -16.98
CA PRO A 22 -14.37 19.88 -16.21
C PRO A 22 -14.13 19.68 -14.71
N GLN A 23 -14.58 20.62 -13.88
CA GLN A 23 -14.61 20.39 -12.45
C GLN A 23 -15.68 19.33 -12.11
N PHE A 24 -15.35 18.33 -11.31
CA PHE A 24 -16.27 17.29 -10.85
C PHE A 24 -15.96 16.89 -9.41
N MET A 25 -16.98 16.78 -8.55
CA MET A 25 -16.84 16.33 -7.15
C MET A 25 -15.70 17.03 -6.38
N GLY A 26 -15.52 18.34 -6.57
CA GLY A 26 -14.46 19.12 -5.92
C GLY A 26 -13.06 18.95 -6.52
N LEU A 27 -12.92 18.18 -7.61
CA LEU A 27 -11.67 17.96 -8.34
C LEU A 27 -11.68 18.73 -9.66
N GLY A 28 -10.50 19.20 -10.08
CA GLY A 28 -10.33 19.97 -11.30
C GLY A 28 -10.79 21.43 -11.18
N PRO A 29 -10.97 22.13 -12.31
CA PRO A 29 -10.82 21.63 -13.68
C PRO A 29 -9.37 21.22 -14.01
N TYR A 30 -9.21 20.25 -14.93
CA TYR A 30 -7.89 19.81 -15.37
C TYR A 30 -7.71 19.98 -16.88
N LYS A 31 -6.52 20.41 -17.29
CA LYS A 31 -6.16 20.54 -18.70
C LYS A 31 -5.36 19.34 -19.18
N ALA A 32 -5.58 18.94 -20.43
CA ALA A 32 -4.79 17.90 -21.07
C ALA A 32 -3.29 18.23 -21.00
N GLY A 33 -2.46 17.21 -20.79
CA GLY A 33 -1.02 17.32 -20.62
C GLY A 33 -0.55 17.65 -19.19
N THR A 34 -1.45 18.09 -18.30
CA THR A 34 -1.08 18.42 -16.92
C THR A 34 -0.82 17.17 -16.08
N ALA A 35 0.17 17.24 -15.20
CA ALA A 35 0.43 16.22 -14.19
C ALA A 35 -0.21 16.64 -12.86
N VAL A 36 -0.97 15.74 -12.24
CA VAL A 36 -1.66 16.00 -10.97
C VAL A 36 -1.48 14.83 -10.01
N GLN A 37 -1.52 15.11 -8.71
CA GLN A 37 -1.57 14.08 -7.68
C GLN A 37 -3.00 13.91 -7.20
N LEU A 38 -3.53 12.69 -7.31
CA LEU A 38 -4.89 12.36 -6.92
C LEU A 38 -4.90 11.09 -6.07
N PRO A 39 -5.89 10.91 -5.19
CA PRO A 39 -6.10 9.64 -4.50
C PRO A 39 -6.11 8.47 -5.49
N VAL A 40 -5.45 7.37 -5.15
CA VAL A 40 -5.30 6.19 -6.03
C VAL A 40 -6.63 5.74 -6.60
N TYR A 41 -7.68 5.72 -5.78
CA TYR A 41 -9.00 5.35 -6.26
C TYR A 41 -9.42 6.22 -7.45
N THR A 42 -9.38 7.54 -7.29
CA THR A 42 -9.78 8.49 -8.31
C THR A 42 -8.86 8.43 -9.52
N ALA A 43 -7.55 8.37 -9.29
CA ALA A 43 -6.55 8.27 -10.33
C ALA A 43 -6.79 7.03 -11.22
N LEU A 44 -7.03 5.87 -10.61
CA LEU A 44 -7.30 4.63 -11.34
C LEU A 44 -8.61 4.70 -12.13
N ARG A 45 -9.67 5.31 -11.59
CA ARG A 45 -10.92 5.52 -12.34
C ARG A 45 -10.73 6.41 -13.56
N LEU A 46 -9.94 7.48 -13.44
CA LEU A 46 -9.61 8.33 -14.59
C LEU A 46 -8.79 7.58 -15.65
N VAL A 47 -7.88 6.71 -15.23
CA VAL A 47 -7.08 5.87 -16.15
C VAL A 47 -7.93 4.82 -16.86
N GLU A 48 -8.90 4.24 -16.15
CA GLU A 48 -9.86 3.25 -16.67
C GLU A 48 -10.73 3.83 -17.79
N ILE A 49 -11.25 5.06 -17.61
CA ILE A 49 -12.04 5.76 -18.64
C ILE A 49 -11.20 6.48 -19.71
N GLY A 50 -9.88 6.24 -19.70
CA GLY A 50 -8.92 6.83 -20.64
C GLY A 50 -8.71 8.33 -20.49
N ALA A 51 -9.10 8.94 -19.36
CA ALA A 51 -8.92 10.36 -19.04
C ALA A 51 -7.52 10.71 -18.53
N ALA A 52 -6.79 9.72 -18.06
CA ALA A 52 -5.43 9.89 -17.55
C ALA A 52 -4.53 8.70 -17.89
N LYS A 53 -3.23 8.89 -17.69
CA LYS A 53 -2.19 7.85 -17.66
C LYS A 53 -1.47 7.92 -16.33
N ILE A 54 -1.07 6.77 -15.78
CA ILE A 54 -0.26 6.74 -14.56
C ILE A 54 1.14 7.26 -14.90
N ASP A 55 1.67 8.15 -14.07
CA ASP A 55 3.04 8.63 -14.23
C ASP A 55 4.03 7.50 -13.86
N GLU A 56 5.09 7.31 -14.64
CA GLU A 56 6.07 6.24 -14.40
C GLU A 56 6.70 6.31 -13.00
N SER A 57 6.85 7.51 -12.43
CA SER A 57 7.34 7.69 -11.06
C SER A 57 6.43 7.07 -9.99
N SER A 58 5.14 6.87 -10.32
CA SER A 58 4.15 6.24 -9.43
C SER A 58 4.04 4.72 -9.65
N LEU A 59 4.86 4.15 -10.53
CA LEU A 59 4.95 2.71 -10.73
C LEU A 59 6.11 2.11 -9.92
N LEU A 60 5.95 0.87 -9.51
CA LEU A 60 6.99 0.07 -8.85
C LEU A 60 7.64 -0.86 -9.87
N ARG A 61 8.96 -1.00 -9.78
CA ARG A 61 9.69 -2.05 -10.45
C ARG A 61 9.83 -3.27 -9.54
N PRO A 62 9.81 -4.51 -10.06
CA PRO A 62 10.01 -5.71 -9.25
C PRO A 62 11.29 -5.69 -8.40
N GLN A 63 12.36 -5.06 -8.91
CA GLN A 63 13.63 -4.92 -8.21
C GLN A 63 13.52 -4.00 -6.97
N GLU A 64 12.67 -2.97 -7.00
CA GLU A 64 12.41 -2.12 -5.83
C GLU A 64 11.78 -2.95 -4.72
N VAL A 65 10.79 -3.79 -5.05
CA VAL A 65 10.12 -4.67 -4.08
C VAL A 65 11.08 -5.72 -3.52
N ALA A 66 11.93 -6.31 -4.37
CA ALA A 66 12.96 -7.25 -3.92
C ALA A 66 13.98 -6.59 -2.98
N GLY A 67 14.36 -5.33 -3.25
CA GLY A 67 15.23 -4.55 -2.36
C GLY A 67 14.59 -4.30 -1.00
N LEU A 68 13.31 -3.96 -0.96
CA LEU A 68 12.56 -3.80 0.30
C LEU A 68 12.51 -5.11 1.10
N LYS A 69 12.32 -6.26 0.43
CA LYS A 69 12.39 -7.58 1.09
C LYS A 69 13.77 -7.87 1.67
N PHE A 70 14.83 -7.56 0.95
CA PHE A 70 16.19 -7.78 1.44
C PHE A 70 16.47 -6.96 2.71
N VAL A 71 15.99 -5.71 2.78
CA VAL A 71 16.10 -4.88 3.99
C VAL A 71 15.23 -5.46 5.11
N GLU A 72 14.00 -5.86 4.78
CA GLU A 72 13.07 -6.51 5.72
C GLU A 72 13.70 -7.73 6.41
N GLU A 73 14.43 -8.57 5.69
CA GLU A 73 15.03 -9.78 6.28
C GLU A 73 16.17 -9.49 7.27
N ARG A 74 16.77 -8.30 7.22
CA ARG A 74 17.94 -7.93 8.03
C ARG A 74 17.59 -7.10 9.25
N GLU A 75 16.50 -6.34 9.19
CA GLU A 75 16.05 -5.53 10.32
C GLU A 75 15.31 -6.36 11.37
N GLN A 76 15.52 -6.04 12.64
CA GLN A 76 14.80 -6.68 13.74
C GLN A 76 13.34 -6.24 13.81
N LEU A 77 13.10 -4.94 13.62
CA LEU A 77 11.78 -4.34 13.45
C LEU A 77 11.35 -4.42 11.97
N PRO A 78 10.06 -4.20 11.65
CA PRO A 78 9.64 -3.99 10.27
C PRO A 78 10.46 -2.88 9.63
N ALA A 79 10.97 -3.11 8.42
CA ALA A 79 11.68 -2.08 7.69
C ALA A 79 10.72 -0.91 7.39
N LYS A 80 11.19 0.32 7.33
CA LYS A 80 10.30 1.44 7.00
C LYS A 80 9.92 1.35 5.52
N LEU A 81 8.63 1.16 5.23
CA LEU A 81 8.12 1.26 3.86
C LEU A 81 7.87 2.73 3.47
N PRO A 82 7.99 3.06 2.18
CA PRO A 82 7.43 4.31 1.66
C PRO A 82 5.93 4.39 1.98
N GLU A 83 5.44 5.56 2.42
CA GLU A 83 4.03 5.74 2.80
C GLU A 83 3.05 5.44 1.65
N ASP A 84 3.49 5.65 0.42
CA ASP A 84 2.74 5.41 -0.80
C ASP A 84 2.96 4.01 -1.40
N PHE A 85 3.67 3.10 -0.71
CA PHE A 85 4.04 1.79 -1.24
C PHE A 85 2.83 1.01 -1.75
N TYR A 86 1.78 0.86 -0.94
CA TYR A 86 0.56 0.14 -1.34
C TYR A 86 -0.20 0.85 -2.45
N ALA A 87 -0.14 2.18 -2.46
CA ALA A 87 -0.75 3.03 -3.47
C ALA A 87 -0.09 2.78 -4.84
N ARG A 88 1.25 2.83 -4.89
CA ARG A 88 2.06 2.54 -6.07
C ARG A 88 1.94 1.07 -6.49
N LEU A 89 1.87 0.12 -5.55
CA LEU A 89 1.66 -1.29 -5.87
C LEU A 89 0.34 -1.52 -6.59
N ARG A 90 -0.77 -0.94 -6.09
CA ARG A 90 -2.08 -1.00 -6.76
C ARG A 90 -2.04 -0.34 -8.14
N ALA A 91 -1.40 0.82 -8.26
CA ALA A 91 -1.23 1.53 -9.53
C ALA A 91 -0.50 0.66 -10.56
N THR A 92 0.59 0.02 -10.13
CA THR A 92 1.42 -0.84 -10.99
C THR A 92 0.66 -2.09 -11.42
N VAL A 93 -0.05 -2.75 -10.50
CA VAL A 93 -0.90 -3.90 -10.84
C VAL A 93 -1.97 -3.52 -11.87
N ALA A 94 -2.62 -2.36 -11.70
CA ALA A 94 -3.61 -1.88 -12.65
C ALA A 94 -3.01 -1.59 -14.04
N GLN A 95 -1.83 -0.96 -14.08
CA GLN A 95 -1.12 -0.67 -15.32
C GLN A 95 -0.73 -1.95 -16.06
N LEU A 96 -0.09 -2.91 -15.37
CA LEU A 96 0.33 -4.18 -15.99
C LEU A 96 -0.85 -5.02 -16.49
N LYS A 97 -1.99 -4.99 -15.79
CA LYS A 97 -3.23 -5.62 -16.27
C LYS A 97 -3.75 -4.97 -17.56
N LYS A 98 -3.71 -3.64 -17.64
CA LYS A 98 -4.13 -2.89 -18.83
C LYS A 98 -3.21 -3.15 -20.02
N ASP A 99 -1.91 -3.27 -19.78
CA ASP A 99 -0.90 -3.54 -20.81
C ASP A 99 -0.88 -5.01 -21.25
N GLY A 100 -1.56 -5.90 -20.52
CA GLY A 100 -1.57 -7.34 -20.81
C GLY A 100 -0.26 -8.05 -20.50
N ASP A 101 0.66 -7.42 -19.77
CA ASP A 101 1.96 -8.01 -19.40
C ASP A 101 1.81 -8.97 -18.21
N SER A 102 1.32 -10.18 -18.52
CA SER A 102 1.07 -11.24 -17.53
C SER A 102 2.35 -11.71 -16.83
N LYS A 103 3.50 -11.66 -17.51
CA LYS A 103 4.78 -12.08 -16.96
C LYS A 103 5.27 -11.09 -15.91
N ALA A 104 5.30 -9.80 -16.23
CA ALA A 104 5.69 -8.77 -15.27
C ALA A 104 4.69 -8.68 -14.10
N LEU A 105 3.39 -8.82 -14.39
CA LEU A 105 2.35 -8.85 -13.35
C LEU A 105 2.57 -10.00 -12.37
N SER A 106 2.80 -11.22 -12.86
CA SER A 106 3.08 -12.39 -12.03
C SER A 106 4.33 -12.20 -11.17
N ALA A 107 5.41 -11.69 -11.77
CA ALA A 107 6.65 -11.41 -11.06
C ALA A 107 6.46 -10.37 -9.94
N LEU A 108 5.75 -9.28 -10.21
CA LEU A 108 5.44 -8.24 -9.23
C LEU A 108 4.58 -8.78 -8.09
N ILE A 109 3.52 -9.53 -8.41
CA ILE A 109 2.64 -10.14 -7.39
C ILE A 109 3.43 -11.10 -6.50
N SER A 110 4.30 -11.93 -7.09
CA SER A 110 5.15 -12.86 -6.33
C SER A 110 6.09 -12.10 -5.38
N ALA A 111 6.82 -11.11 -5.88
CA ALA A 111 7.73 -10.31 -5.06
C ALA A 111 7.00 -9.54 -3.94
N ALA A 112 5.84 -8.96 -4.24
CA ALA A 112 5.04 -8.26 -3.25
C ALA A 112 4.48 -9.22 -2.20
N ARG A 113 3.99 -10.39 -2.60
CA ARG A 113 3.49 -11.41 -1.68
C ARG A 113 4.59 -11.86 -0.71
N ASP A 114 5.79 -12.13 -1.22
CA ASP A 114 6.93 -12.52 -0.38
C ASP A 114 7.26 -11.46 0.68
N LEU A 115 7.34 -10.19 0.28
CA LEU A 115 7.58 -9.08 1.20
C LEU A 115 6.47 -9.00 2.27
N LEU A 116 5.21 -9.05 1.86
CA LEU A 116 4.08 -8.91 2.77
C LEU A 116 3.99 -10.07 3.76
N ILE A 117 4.22 -11.31 3.32
CA ILE A 117 4.26 -12.48 4.22
C ILE A 117 5.31 -12.26 5.31
N ARG A 118 6.54 -11.87 4.92
CA ARG A 118 7.63 -11.62 5.89
C ARG A 118 7.28 -10.54 6.89
N ARG A 119 6.66 -9.45 6.45
CA ARG A 119 6.23 -8.36 7.32
C ARG A 119 5.15 -8.80 8.30
N VAL A 120 4.16 -9.55 7.83
CA VAL A 120 3.09 -10.10 8.69
C VAL A 120 3.65 -11.06 9.73
N GLU A 121 4.52 -12.00 9.34
CA GLU A 121 5.22 -12.91 10.26
C GLU A 121 5.98 -12.12 11.34
N LYS A 122 6.71 -11.08 10.93
CA LYS A 122 7.49 -10.26 11.86
C LYS A 122 6.61 -9.48 12.83
N MET A 123 5.55 -8.81 12.34
CA MET A 123 4.59 -8.10 13.19
C MET A 123 3.96 -9.03 14.22
N ALA A 124 3.46 -10.19 13.78
CA ALA A 124 2.83 -11.16 14.66
C ALA A 124 3.81 -11.66 15.73
N ARG A 125 5.05 -12.02 15.35
CA ARG A 125 6.07 -12.48 16.29
C ARG A 125 6.42 -11.42 17.34
N LEU A 126 6.62 -10.18 16.91
CA LEU A 126 6.99 -9.08 17.81
C LEU A 126 5.85 -8.77 18.79
N LEU A 127 4.61 -8.67 18.31
CA LEU A 127 3.44 -8.40 19.14
C LEU A 127 3.12 -9.55 20.11
N ALA A 128 3.42 -10.79 19.74
CA ALA A 128 3.30 -11.94 20.64
C ALA A 128 4.36 -11.97 21.74
N ALA A 129 5.58 -11.48 21.46
CA ALA A 129 6.64 -11.39 22.44
C ALA A 129 6.47 -10.18 23.39
N SER A 130 6.01 -9.06 22.85
CA SER A 130 5.86 -7.77 23.53
C SER A 130 4.59 -7.06 23.07
N PRO A 131 3.42 -7.35 23.68
CA PRO A 131 2.16 -6.72 23.32
C PRO A 131 2.17 -5.19 23.43
N GLU A 132 2.93 -4.63 24.37
CA GLU A 132 3.13 -3.19 24.59
C GLU A 132 3.76 -2.47 23.39
N LEU A 133 4.40 -3.20 22.46
CA LEU A 133 4.99 -2.64 21.25
C LEU A 133 3.94 -1.96 20.36
N ILE A 134 2.65 -2.30 20.50
CA ILE A 134 1.58 -1.66 19.73
C ILE A 134 1.50 -0.15 19.99
N ASP A 135 1.89 0.30 21.18
CA ASP A 135 1.84 1.72 21.58
C ASP A 135 3.18 2.45 21.30
N ASP A 136 4.21 1.75 20.80
CA ASP A 136 5.53 2.32 20.50
C ASP A 136 5.53 3.15 19.21
N GLU A 137 6.00 4.40 19.30
CA GLU A 137 5.99 5.34 18.17
C GLU A 137 6.95 4.94 17.04
N ASP A 138 8.11 4.31 17.34
CA ASP A 138 9.05 3.86 16.30
C ASP A 138 8.48 2.67 15.53
N PHE A 139 7.90 1.70 16.23
CA PHE A 139 7.20 0.58 15.62
C PHE A 139 6.05 1.06 14.73
N GLN A 140 5.16 1.93 15.24
CA GLN A 140 4.06 2.49 14.46
C GLN A 140 4.54 3.32 13.26
N GLY A 141 5.63 4.08 13.42
CA GLY A 141 6.24 4.91 12.38
C GLY A 141 6.90 4.12 11.23
N ARG A 142 7.12 2.81 11.41
CA ARG A 142 7.65 1.89 10.40
C ARG A 142 6.57 1.20 9.56
N LEU A 143 5.33 1.23 10.03
CA LEU A 143 4.19 0.56 9.42
C LEU A 143 3.42 1.51 8.50
N ALA A 144 3.08 1.01 7.31
CA ALA A 144 2.12 1.71 6.46
C ALA A 144 0.74 1.74 7.14
N PRO A 145 -0.15 2.67 6.79
CA PRO A 145 -1.48 2.78 7.41
C PRO A 145 -2.28 1.46 7.41
N GLU A 146 -2.20 0.68 6.34
CA GLU A 146 -2.86 -0.63 6.20
C GLU A 146 -2.26 -1.65 7.16
N GLU A 147 -0.94 -1.60 7.36
CA GLU A 147 -0.22 -2.48 8.28
C GLU A 147 -0.50 -2.13 9.73
N ARG A 148 -0.68 -0.84 10.06
CA ARG A 148 -1.09 -0.41 11.40
C ARG A 148 -2.45 -0.99 11.77
N ALA A 149 -3.41 -0.95 10.84
CA ALA A 149 -4.71 -1.58 11.04
C ALA A 149 -4.59 -3.10 11.25
N LEU A 150 -3.75 -3.77 10.46
CA LEU A 150 -3.48 -5.20 10.63
C LEU A 150 -2.79 -5.51 11.97
N ALA A 151 -1.78 -4.72 12.35
CA ALA A 151 -1.05 -4.88 13.61
C ALA A 151 -1.98 -4.72 14.82
N ALA A 152 -2.89 -3.74 14.79
CA ALA A 152 -3.89 -3.55 15.83
C ALA A 152 -4.83 -4.77 15.95
N ALA A 153 -5.27 -5.34 14.82
CA ALA A 153 -6.08 -6.56 14.81
C ALA A 153 -5.31 -7.76 15.37
N LEU A 154 -4.07 -7.99 14.88
CA LEU A 154 -3.19 -9.05 15.37
C LEU A 154 -2.94 -8.94 16.87
N HIS A 155 -2.65 -7.74 17.36
CA HIS A 155 -2.44 -7.48 18.78
C HIS A 155 -3.69 -7.83 19.61
N GLY A 156 -4.89 -7.45 19.13
CA GLY A 156 -6.15 -7.79 19.80
C GLY A 156 -6.34 -9.30 19.96
N GLU A 157 -6.17 -10.06 18.89
CA GLU A 157 -6.31 -11.52 18.88
C GLU A 157 -5.24 -12.21 19.73
N VAL A 158 -3.98 -11.78 19.61
CA VAL A 158 -2.86 -12.34 20.39
C VAL A 158 -3.06 -12.08 21.88
N LYS A 159 -3.45 -10.85 22.27
CA LYS A 159 -3.72 -10.49 23.65
C LYS A 159 -4.89 -11.29 24.23
N ALA A 160 -5.96 -11.47 23.45
CA ALA A 160 -7.11 -12.28 23.87
C ALA A 160 -6.70 -13.74 24.13
N LEU A 161 -5.97 -14.35 23.20
CA LEU A 161 -5.50 -15.73 23.33
C LEU A 161 -4.56 -15.92 24.53
N LEU A 162 -3.58 -15.02 24.70
CA LEU A 162 -2.67 -15.08 25.84
C LEU A 162 -3.41 -14.88 27.17
N GLY A 163 -4.37 -13.95 27.20
CA GLY A 163 -5.24 -13.74 28.35
C GLY A 163 -6.06 -14.97 28.70
N GLU A 164 -6.65 -15.65 27.72
CA GLU A 164 -7.45 -16.86 27.93
C GLU A 164 -6.61 -18.04 28.45
N ILE A 165 -5.39 -18.24 27.94
CA ILE A 165 -4.55 -19.40 28.28
C ILE A 165 -3.72 -19.17 29.54
N LEU A 166 -3.22 -17.96 29.76
CA LEU A 166 -2.24 -17.65 30.82
C LEU A 166 -2.83 -16.97 32.04
N SER A 167 -4.10 -16.54 32.00
CA SER A 167 -4.79 -16.07 33.21
C SER A 167 -5.19 -17.27 34.07
N PRO A 168 -4.98 -17.22 35.40
CA PRO A 168 -5.30 -18.31 36.32
C PRO A 168 -6.80 -18.60 36.46
#